data_AF-A0A377M878-F1
#
_entry.id   AF-A0A377M878-F1
#
_cell.length_a   1.000
_cell.length_b   1.000
_cell.length_c   1.000
_cell.angle_alpha   90.00
_cell.angle_beta   90.00
_cell.angle_gamma   90.00
#
_symmetry.space_group_name_H-M   'P 1'
#
loop_
_entity.id
_entity.type
_entity.pdbx_description
1 polymer ?
#
loop_
_entity_poly.entity_id
_entity_poly.type
_entity_poly.pdbx_seq_one_letter_code
_entity_poly.pdbx_strand_id
1 'polypeptide(L)'
;MHLPLNLNIEAFKGEQLRLTGDTDLTVYNMLLKVSSIDGNMKLDALDIDTNQGSVNASGHALLRDNWPVDITLNSALNIDPLKGEKVKVKVGGALRDKLDVGVNLSGPVDMVLRAQTQLAEAGLPLNLEVVSKQLYWPFTGEKQFQADDLKLKLSGKMTDYTLSFRTAVKGQDVPPATITLDAKGNEQQVNLDKLTVAALEGKTELTALLDWQQAISWRGELKLSGINTAKEVPDWPSKLDGLIKTRGSLYGGTWQMDVPEIKLTGNVKQNKVNVEGSLKGNSYLQWVIPGLHVALGRNTADIKGELG
;
A
#
# COMPACT_ATOMS: atom_id res chain seq x y z
N MET A 1 -5.74 -5.87 -37.42
CA MET A 1 -6.45 -4.58 -37.49
C MET A 1 -5.38 -3.51 -37.64
N HIS A 2 -5.25 -2.90 -38.82
CA HIS A 2 -4.40 -1.73 -39.05
C HIS A 2 -5.19 -0.49 -38.61
N LEU A 3 -4.60 0.42 -37.84
CA LEU A 3 -5.09 1.81 -37.75
C LEU A 3 -4.30 2.65 -38.77
N PRO A 4 -4.77 2.83 -40.01
CA PRO A 4 -4.10 3.68 -40.98
C PRO A 4 -4.51 5.13 -40.75
N LEU A 5 -4.02 5.74 -39.67
CA LEU A 5 -4.08 7.19 -39.51
C LEU A 5 -2.69 7.76 -39.77
N ASN A 6 -2.52 8.34 -40.97
CA ASN A 6 -1.38 9.18 -41.24
C ASN A 6 -1.67 10.56 -40.66
N LEU A 7 -0.83 11.00 -39.72
CA LEU A 7 -0.95 12.27 -39.03
C LEU A 7 0.44 12.91 -38.98
N ASN A 8 0.53 14.18 -39.30
CA ASN A 8 1.76 14.94 -39.08
C ASN A 8 1.39 16.28 -38.44
N ILE A 9 1.78 16.45 -37.17
CA ILE A 9 1.70 17.71 -36.44
C ILE A 9 3.14 18.21 -36.29
N GLU A 10 3.56 19.08 -37.20
CA GLU A 10 4.91 19.66 -37.18
C GLU A 10 5.16 20.53 -35.93
N ALA A 11 4.12 21.27 -35.53
CA ALA A 11 4.05 21.98 -34.26
C ALA A 11 2.60 22.38 -33.97
N PHE A 12 2.05 21.88 -32.88
CA PHE A 12 0.88 22.45 -32.24
C PHE A 12 1.33 23.22 -31.00
N LYS A 13 0.99 24.50 -30.92
CA LYS A 13 1.41 25.39 -29.83
C LYS A 13 0.19 25.97 -29.12
N GLY A 14 0.26 26.01 -27.80
CA GLY A 14 -0.68 26.72 -26.95
C GLY A 14 0.08 27.61 -25.98
N GLU A 15 -0.40 28.82 -25.75
CA GLU A 15 0.21 29.78 -24.85
C GLU A 15 -0.87 30.40 -23.96
N GLN A 16 -0.55 30.61 -22.69
CA GLN A 16 -1.44 31.24 -21.71
C GLN A 16 -2.84 30.59 -21.62
N LEU A 17 -2.92 29.26 -21.78
CA LEU A 17 -4.19 28.54 -21.66
C LEU A 17 -4.59 28.46 -20.20
N ARG A 18 -5.83 28.81 -19.89
CA ARG A 18 -6.37 28.72 -18.52
C ARG A 18 -7.44 27.63 -18.47
N LEU A 19 -7.22 26.64 -17.62
CA LEU A 19 -8.22 25.66 -17.24
C LEU A 19 -8.72 26.02 -15.85
N THR A 20 -10.00 26.35 -15.77
CA THR A 20 -10.72 26.68 -14.54
C THR A 20 -11.54 25.48 -14.08
N GLY A 21 -11.41 25.09 -12.82
CA GLY A 21 -12.16 24.00 -12.19
C GLY A 21 -11.92 24.03 -10.68
N ASP A 22 -11.87 22.87 -10.04
CA ASP A 22 -11.54 22.79 -8.61
C ASP A 22 -10.09 23.23 -8.31
N THR A 23 -9.23 23.25 -9.32
CA THR A 23 -7.89 23.82 -9.24
C THR A 23 -7.58 24.59 -10.51
N ASP A 24 -7.24 25.87 -10.37
CA ASP A 24 -6.84 26.71 -11.49
C ASP A 24 -5.46 26.28 -12.03
N LEU A 25 -5.44 25.90 -13.30
CA LEU A 25 -4.24 25.53 -14.03
C LEU A 25 -4.00 26.55 -15.14
N THR A 26 -2.84 27.21 -15.07
CA THR A 26 -2.36 28.08 -16.15
C THR A 26 -1.24 27.35 -16.87
N VAL A 27 -1.44 27.06 -18.15
CA VAL A 27 -0.42 26.55 -19.05
C VAL A 27 0.26 27.75 -19.69
N TYR A 28 1.50 28.01 -19.31
CA TYR A 28 2.28 29.11 -19.87
C TYR A 28 2.61 28.82 -21.33
N ASN A 29 3.15 27.62 -21.58
CA ASN A 29 3.56 27.16 -22.90
C ASN A 29 3.22 25.67 -23.06
N MET A 30 2.76 25.31 -24.25
CA MET A 30 2.54 23.94 -24.69
C MET A 30 3.09 23.77 -26.10
N LEU A 31 3.84 22.69 -26.33
CA LEU A 31 4.30 22.25 -27.64
C LEU A 31 3.99 20.77 -27.79
N LEU A 32 3.34 20.41 -28.90
CA LEU A 32 3.17 19.05 -29.35
C LEU A 32 3.73 18.90 -30.76
N LYS A 33 4.62 17.92 -30.94
CA LYS A 33 5.15 17.45 -32.23
C LYS A 33 4.98 15.95 -32.30
N VAL A 34 4.13 15.50 -33.20
CA VAL A 34 3.83 14.07 -33.35
C VAL A 34 3.63 13.75 -34.82
N SER A 35 4.20 12.63 -35.24
CA SER A 35 3.97 12.05 -36.56
C SER A 35 3.53 10.60 -36.43
N SER A 36 2.69 10.17 -37.35
CA SER A 36 2.22 8.80 -37.51
C SER A 36 2.21 8.53 -39.00
N ILE A 37 3.08 7.65 -39.48
CA ILE A 37 3.14 7.26 -40.88
C ILE A 37 3.19 5.76 -40.92
N ASP A 38 2.24 5.13 -41.61
CA ASP A 38 2.20 3.68 -41.74
C ASP A 38 2.21 2.94 -40.38
N GLY A 39 1.52 3.49 -39.39
CA GLY A 39 1.49 2.95 -38.03
C GLY A 39 2.78 3.12 -37.24
N ASN A 40 3.83 3.72 -37.80
CA ASN A 40 4.98 4.18 -37.03
C ASN A 40 4.68 5.56 -36.46
N MET A 41 4.35 5.59 -35.17
CA MET A 41 4.12 6.81 -34.42
C MET A 41 5.41 7.26 -33.74
N LYS A 42 5.71 8.55 -33.88
CA LYS A 42 6.82 9.22 -33.22
C LYS A 42 6.29 10.45 -32.49
N LEU A 43 6.48 10.47 -31.18
CA LEU A 43 6.33 11.66 -30.36
C LEU A 43 7.69 12.35 -30.28
N ASP A 44 7.90 13.35 -31.13
CA ASP A 44 9.14 14.13 -31.15
C ASP A 44 9.24 15.00 -29.89
N ALA A 45 8.13 15.62 -29.49
CA ALA A 45 8.05 16.41 -28.26
C ALA A 45 6.59 16.56 -27.80
N LEU A 46 6.37 16.39 -26.50
CA LEU A 46 5.26 16.96 -25.77
C LEU A 46 5.86 17.75 -24.62
N ASP A 47 5.90 19.07 -24.71
CA ASP A 47 6.41 19.95 -23.66
C ASP A 47 5.27 20.81 -23.14
N ILE A 48 5.01 20.76 -21.84
CA ILE A 48 3.97 21.54 -21.17
C ILE A 48 4.61 22.19 -19.95
N ASP A 49 4.50 23.51 -19.86
CA ASP A 49 4.92 24.29 -18.69
C ASP A 49 3.70 24.98 -18.06
N THR A 50 3.55 24.84 -16.75
CA THR A 50 2.37 25.29 -16.01
C THR A 50 2.75 25.95 -14.69
N ASN A 51 1.80 26.65 -14.07
CA ASN A 51 1.95 27.16 -12.71
C ASN A 51 2.20 26.04 -11.66
N GLN A 52 1.80 24.80 -11.94
CA GLN A 52 1.91 23.66 -11.02
C GLN A 52 3.07 22.71 -11.34
N GLY A 53 3.88 23.03 -12.36
CA GLY A 53 5.02 22.21 -12.76
C GLY A 53 5.13 22.07 -14.28
N SER A 54 6.01 21.18 -14.71
CA SER A 54 6.26 20.91 -16.12
C SER A 54 6.20 19.43 -16.45
N VAL A 55 5.92 19.14 -17.71
CA VAL A 55 5.92 17.80 -18.30
C VAL A 55 6.67 17.89 -19.62
N ASN A 56 7.60 16.97 -19.84
CA ASN A 56 8.15 16.67 -21.15
C ASN A 56 7.94 15.19 -21.47
N ALA A 57 7.62 14.85 -22.71
CA ALA A 57 7.55 13.47 -23.15
C ALA A 57 8.02 13.30 -24.59
N SER A 58 8.62 12.16 -24.88
CA SER A 58 9.05 11.76 -26.22
C SER A 58 9.09 10.25 -26.33
N GLY A 59 9.05 9.74 -27.55
CA GLY A 59 9.07 8.30 -27.76
C GLY A 59 8.58 7.86 -29.12
N HIS A 60 8.41 6.56 -29.27
CA HIS A 60 7.86 5.95 -30.45
C HIS A 60 6.93 4.79 -30.10
N ALA A 61 6.02 4.51 -31.01
CA ALA A 61 5.12 3.38 -30.96
C ALA A 61 4.93 2.83 -32.37
N LEU A 62 5.04 1.52 -32.55
CA LEU A 62 4.71 0.88 -33.80
C LEU A 62 3.34 0.22 -33.66
N LEU A 63 2.28 0.78 -34.23
CA LEU A 63 0.90 0.26 -34.18
C LEU A 63 0.65 -0.91 -35.14
N ARG A 64 1.66 -1.76 -35.32
CA ARG A 64 1.63 -3.01 -36.09
C ARG A 64 2.28 -4.11 -35.25
N ASP A 65 2.12 -5.36 -35.67
CA ASP A 65 2.61 -6.53 -34.94
C ASP A 65 2.09 -6.56 -33.48
N ASN A 66 3.00 -6.68 -32.50
CA ASN A 66 2.66 -6.75 -31.07
C ASN A 66 2.56 -5.36 -30.39
N TRP A 67 2.55 -4.30 -31.18
CA TRP A 67 2.51 -2.92 -30.72
C TRP A 67 3.70 -2.50 -29.84
N PRO A 68 4.94 -2.58 -30.35
CA PRO A 68 6.12 -2.07 -29.65
C PRO A 68 5.98 -0.59 -29.25
N VAL A 69 6.41 -0.25 -28.04
CA VAL A 69 6.45 1.13 -27.52
C VAL A 69 7.76 1.39 -26.78
N ASP A 70 8.27 2.60 -26.90
CA ASP A 70 9.28 3.17 -26.00
C ASP A 70 8.95 4.65 -25.81
N ILE A 71 8.37 4.98 -24.67
CA ILE A 71 7.92 6.32 -24.31
C ILE A 71 8.60 6.71 -23.00
N THR A 72 9.22 7.89 -22.99
CA THR A 72 9.75 8.51 -21.78
C THR A 72 8.98 9.78 -21.50
N LEU A 73 8.53 9.93 -20.26
CA LEU A 73 7.93 11.14 -19.72
C LEU A 73 8.77 11.59 -18.53
N ASN A 74 9.15 12.86 -18.48
CA ASN A 74 9.71 13.47 -17.29
C ASN A 74 8.80 14.62 -16.85
N SER A 75 8.62 14.78 -15.55
CA SER A 75 7.86 15.87 -14.97
C SER A 75 8.59 16.43 -13.75
N ALA A 76 8.45 17.73 -13.52
CA ALA A 76 8.88 18.40 -12.31
C ALA A 76 7.66 19.08 -11.68
N LEU A 77 7.32 18.71 -10.46
CA LEU A 77 6.15 19.22 -9.76
C LEU A 77 6.49 20.54 -9.04
N ASN A 78 5.58 21.50 -9.13
CA ASN A 78 5.62 22.78 -8.43
C ASN A 78 4.31 23.00 -7.64
N ILE A 79 3.88 21.95 -6.93
CA ILE A 79 2.67 21.96 -6.12
C ILE A 79 2.95 21.35 -4.76
N ASP A 80 2.52 22.01 -3.69
CA ASP A 80 2.67 21.48 -2.33
C ASP A 80 1.74 20.26 -2.11
N PRO A 81 2.16 19.25 -1.33
CA PRO A 81 3.43 19.13 -0.59
C PRO A 81 4.55 18.47 -1.41
N LEU A 82 4.44 18.38 -2.74
CA LEU A 82 5.40 17.69 -3.60
C LEU A 82 6.25 18.66 -4.44
N LYS A 83 6.35 19.92 -3.99
CA LYS A 83 7.09 20.94 -4.72
C LYS A 83 8.56 20.54 -4.83
N GLY A 84 9.08 20.54 -6.06
CA GLY A 84 10.43 20.10 -6.38
C GLY A 84 10.58 18.60 -6.69
N GLU A 85 9.50 17.82 -6.56
CA GLU A 85 9.48 16.40 -6.92
C GLU A 85 9.69 16.21 -8.42
N LYS A 86 10.59 15.29 -8.80
CA LYS A 86 10.86 14.95 -10.19
C LYS A 86 10.42 13.53 -10.47
N VAL A 87 9.51 13.40 -11.43
CA VAL A 87 8.96 12.13 -11.89
C VAL A 87 9.59 11.78 -13.22
N LYS A 88 10.13 10.57 -13.35
CA LYS A 88 10.51 9.99 -14.64
C LYS A 88 9.77 8.68 -14.85
N VAL A 89 8.93 8.64 -15.87
CA VAL A 89 8.22 7.44 -16.32
C VAL A 89 8.87 6.95 -17.61
N LYS A 90 9.16 5.66 -17.69
CA LYS A 90 9.53 4.98 -18.92
C LYS A 90 8.57 3.83 -19.15
N VAL A 91 7.96 3.78 -20.33
CA VAL A 91 7.11 2.68 -20.78
C VAL A 91 7.81 2.05 -21.98
N GLY A 92 8.10 0.76 -21.91
CA GLY A 92 8.82 0.01 -22.93
C GLY A 92 8.15 -1.34 -23.22
N GLY A 93 8.63 -2.02 -24.25
CA GLY A 93 8.17 -3.36 -24.61
C GLY A 93 7.09 -3.32 -25.69
N ALA A 94 6.09 -4.19 -25.60
CA ALA A 94 5.05 -4.36 -26.60
C ALA A 94 3.68 -4.56 -25.93
N LEU A 95 2.69 -3.71 -26.26
CA LEU A 95 1.39 -3.69 -25.57
C LEU A 95 0.63 -5.02 -25.67
N ARG A 96 0.80 -5.77 -26.75
CA ARG A 96 0.12 -7.06 -26.99
C ARG A 96 0.93 -8.28 -26.57
N ASP A 97 2.13 -8.06 -26.05
CA ASP A 97 2.98 -9.10 -25.51
C ASP A 97 3.36 -8.70 -24.08
N LYS A 98 4.53 -8.10 -23.90
CA LYS A 98 5.08 -7.75 -22.60
C LYS A 98 5.37 -6.27 -22.51
N LEU A 99 4.73 -5.60 -21.55
CA LEU A 99 4.91 -4.19 -21.25
C LEU A 99 5.76 -4.02 -19.99
N ASP A 100 6.77 -3.18 -20.08
CA ASP A 100 7.62 -2.76 -18.96
C ASP A 100 7.34 -1.30 -18.62
N VAL A 101 7.13 -1.01 -17.34
CA VAL A 101 6.90 0.34 -16.82
C VAL A 101 7.88 0.61 -15.69
N GLY A 102 8.70 1.63 -15.84
CA GLY A 102 9.59 2.14 -14.79
C GLY A 102 9.17 3.53 -14.37
N VAL A 103 9.02 3.77 -13.08
CA VAL A 103 8.82 5.11 -12.50
C VAL A 103 9.94 5.38 -11.51
N ASN A 104 10.64 6.49 -11.67
CA ASN A 104 11.58 7.01 -10.69
C ASN A 104 11.07 8.34 -10.18
N LEU A 105 10.91 8.44 -8.87
CA LEU A 105 10.61 9.66 -8.13
C LEU A 105 11.90 10.12 -7.45
N SER A 106 12.15 11.43 -7.46
CA SER A 106 13.32 12.02 -6.83
C SER A 106 13.01 13.45 -6.37
N GLY A 107 13.12 13.67 -5.07
CA GLY A 107 12.71 14.91 -4.41
C GLY A 107 12.19 14.62 -3.00
N PRO A 108 11.08 15.25 -2.57
CA PRO A 108 10.39 14.91 -1.33
C PRO A 108 10.04 13.41 -1.19
N VAL A 109 9.81 12.72 -2.31
CA VAL A 109 9.54 11.28 -2.37
C VAL A 109 10.61 10.62 -3.24
N ASP A 110 11.55 9.91 -2.60
CA ASP A 110 12.53 9.08 -3.33
C ASP A 110 12.01 7.64 -3.42
N MET A 111 11.62 7.20 -4.61
CA MET A 111 11.04 5.89 -4.82
C MET A 111 11.26 5.41 -6.26
N VAL A 112 11.50 4.12 -6.40
CA VAL A 112 11.57 3.45 -7.71
C VAL A 112 10.48 2.39 -7.77
N LEU A 113 9.64 2.48 -8.79
CA LEU A 113 8.65 1.47 -9.14
C LEU A 113 9.04 0.83 -10.46
N ARG A 114 9.00 -0.50 -10.51
CA ARG A 114 9.12 -1.29 -11.74
C ARG A 114 7.93 -2.22 -11.83
N ALA A 115 7.20 -2.13 -12.93
CA ALA A 115 6.12 -3.03 -13.25
C ALA A 115 6.36 -3.69 -14.59
N GLN A 116 5.95 -4.94 -14.71
CA GLN A 116 6.00 -5.72 -15.92
C GLN A 116 4.70 -6.51 -16.02
N THR A 117 4.03 -6.41 -17.17
CA THR A 117 2.72 -7.02 -17.34
C THR A 117 2.47 -7.48 -18.77
N GLN A 118 1.58 -8.44 -18.93
CA GLN A 118 1.11 -8.91 -20.23
C GLN A 118 -0.38 -8.60 -20.35
N LEU A 119 -0.71 -7.41 -20.86
CA LEU A 119 -2.07 -6.85 -20.84
C LEU A 119 -3.08 -7.70 -21.62
N ALA A 120 -2.61 -8.45 -22.61
CA ALA A 120 -3.44 -9.31 -23.46
C ALA A 120 -3.65 -10.73 -22.89
N GLU A 121 -2.98 -11.09 -21.79
CA GLU A 121 -3.14 -12.40 -21.17
C GLU A 121 -4.28 -12.42 -20.14
N ALA A 122 -5.10 -13.46 -20.19
CA ALA A 122 -6.13 -13.70 -19.18
C ALA A 122 -5.51 -13.82 -17.77
N GLY A 123 -6.17 -13.20 -16.80
CA GLY A 123 -5.68 -13.09 -15.42
C GLY A 123 -4.63 -12.00 -15.20
N LEU A 124 -4.28 -11.20 -16.21
CA LEU A 124 -3.37 -10.05 -16.12
C LEU A 124 -2.08 -10.34 -15.31
N PRO A 125 -1.13 -11.11 -15.87
CA PRO A 125 0.16 -11.32 -15.23
C PRO A 125 0.82 -9.99 -14.89
N LEU A 126 1.21 -9.80 -13.64
CA LEU A 126 1.82 -8.59 -13.13
C LEU A 126 2.98 -8.94 -12.20
N ASN A 127 4.15 -8.40 -12.52
CA ASN A 127 5.27 -8.30 -11.60
C ASN A 127 5.46 -6.83 -11.27
N LEU A 128 5.29 -6.45 -10.01
CA LEU A 128 5.46 -5.10 -9.50
C LEU A 128 6.51 -5.14 -8.39
N GLU A 129 7.49 -4.25 -8.45
CA GLU A 129 8.47 -3.99 -7.42
C GLU A 129 8.44 -2.50 -7.10
N VAL A 130 8.33 -2.16 -5.81
CA VAL A 130 8.47 -0.80 -5.32
C VAL A 130 9.56 -0.79 -4.27
N VAL A 131 10.55 0.08 -4.45
CA VAL A 131 11.64 0.24 -3.49
C VAL A 131 11.83 1.70 -3.14
N SER A 132 12.13 1.94 -1.87
CA SER A 132 12.67 3.22 -1.41
C SER A 132 13.70 2.95 -0.32
N LYS A 133 14.83 3.67 -0.38
CA LYS A 133 15.82 3.62 0.70
C LYS A 133 15.26 4.25 1.97
N GLN A 134 14.52 5.34 1.80
CA GLN A 134 14.05 6.16 2.90
C GLN A 134 12.91 7.07 2.45
N LEU A 135 11.80 7.01 3.17
CA LEU A 135 10.65 7.89 3.01
C LEU A 135 10.36 8.58 4.34
N TYR A 136 9.85 9.80 4.24
CA TYR A 136 9.42 10.56 5.39
C TYR A 136 7.97 11.00 5.22
N TRP A 137 7.27 11.15 6.33
CA TRP A 137 5.97 11.78 6.36
C TRP A 137 5.90 12.75 7.55
N PRO A 138 5.36 13.97 7.39
CA PRO A 138 4.99 14.63 6.13
C PRO A 138 6.16 14.76 5.12
N PHE A 139 5.84 14.86 3.82
CA PHE A 139 6.85 14.99 2.76
C PHE A 139 7.55 16.37 2.75
N THR A 140 6.93 17.37 3.37
CA THR A 140 7.47 18.73 3.54
C THR A 140 7.36 19.18 4.98
N GLY A 141 8.30 20.00 5.43
CA GLY A 141 8.33 20.52 6.79
C GLY A 141 9.03 19.57 7.77
N GLU A 142 8.54 19.53 9.01
CA GLU A 142 9.12 18.69 10.06
C GLU A 142 8.76 17.21 9.85
N LYS A 143 9.78 16.36 9.80
CA LYS A 143 9.63 14.92 9.57
C LYS A 143 9.15 14.25 10.86
N GLN A 144 7.97 13.66 10.83
CA GLN A 144 7.38 13.01 12.02
C GLN A 144 7.52 11.49 11.97
N PHE A 145 7.44 10.92 10.77
CA PHE A 145 7.53 9.48 10.53
C PHE A 145 8.55 9.20 9.46
N GLN A 146 9.18 8.05 9.57
CA GLN A 146 10.20 7.59 8.66
C GLN A 146 9.99 6.10 8.38
N ALA A 147 10.10 5.73 7.10
CA ALA A 147 10.18 4.36 6.64
C ALA A 147 11.52 4.16 5.92
N ASP A 148 12.34 3.25 6.42
CA ASP A 148 13.63 2.86 5.85
C ASP A 148 13.50 1.52 5.13
N ASP A 149 14.31 1.35 4.09
CA ASP A 149 14.45 0.11 3.31
C ASP A 149 13.11 -0.51 2.89
N LEU A 150 12.18 0.35 2.43
CA LEU A 150 10.89 -0.09 1.91
C LEU A 150 11.10 -0.94 0.67
N LYS A 151 10.57 -2.16 0.70
CA LYS A 151 10.51 -3.08 -0.43
C LYS A 151 9.14 -3.72 -0.47
N LEU A 152 8.45 -3.56 -1.59
CA LEU A 152 7.19 -4.22 -1.89
C LEU A 152 7.37 -4.99 -3.20
N LYS A 153 6.92 -6.24 -3.23
CA LYS A 153 6.86 -7.04 -4.44
C LYS A 153 5.51 -7.71 -4.54
N LEU A 154 4.84 -7.54 -5.68
CA LEU A 154 3.65 -8.27 -6.08
C LEU A 154 4.00 -9.05 -7.35
N SER A 155 3.66 -10.34 -7.42
CA SER A 155 4.01 -11.19 -8.56
C SER A 155 2.97 -12.28 -8.77
N GLY A 156 2.56 -12.51 -10.00
CA GLY A 156 1.63 -13.57 -10.39
C GLY A 156 0.48 -13.06 -11.27
N LYS A 157 -0.63 -13.79 -11.28
CA LYS A 157 -1.87 -13.42 -11.98
C LYS A 157 -2.92 -13.02 -10.95
N MET A 158 -3.95 -12.32 -11.36
CA MET A 158 -5.10 -11.98 -10.50
C MET A 158 -5.75 -13.21 -9.86
N THR A 159 -5.66 -14.38 -10.50
CA THR A 159 -6.16 -15.66 -10.00
C THR A 159 -5.22 -16.38 -9.02
N ASP A 160 -3.94 -15.99 -8.98
CA ASP A 160 -2.91 -16.54 -8.08
C ASP A 160 -1.71 -15.59 -8.05
N TYR A 161 -1.64 -14.76 -7.01
CA TYR A 161 -0.56 -13.80 -6.81
C TYR A 161 0.07 -13.94 -5.43
N THR A 162 1.33 -13.52 -5.34
CA THR A 162 2.09 -13.40 -4.10
C THR A 162 2.43 -11.94 -3.82
N LEU A 163 2.33 -11.52 -2.57
CA LEU A 163 2.72 -10.20 -2.07
C LEU A 163 3.77 -10.38 -0.97
N SER A 164 4.90 -9.70 -1.10
CA SER A 164 5.89 -9.58 -0.04
C SER A 164 6.16 -8.10 0.25
N PHE A 165 6.23 -7.73 1.52
CA PHE A 165 6.51 -6.37 1.96
C PHE A 165 7.50 -6.37 3.13
N ARG A 166 8.43 -5.43 3.12
CA ARG A 166 9.37 -5.19 4.22
C ARG A 166 9.66 -3.70 4.34
N THR A 167 9.75 -3.21 5.57
CA THR A 167 10.29 -1.88 5.89
C THR A 167 10.69 -1.83 7.37
N ALA A 168 11.56 -0.89 7.73
CA ALA A 168 11.71 -0.45 9.11
C ALA A 168 11.05 0.91 9.27
N VAL A 169 10.27 1.11 10.33
CA VAL A 169 9.57 2.37 10.61
C VAL A 169 9.97 2.93 11.96
N LYS A 170 9.88 4.24 12.09
CA LYS A 170 9.99 4.97 13.37
C LYS A 170 9.30 6.32 13.22
N GLY A 171 8.93 6.94 14.34
CA GLY A 171 8.38 8.27 14.30
C GLY A 171 8.00 8.82 15.66
N GLN A 172 7.36 9.98 15.64
CA GLN A 172 6.76 10.59 16.81
C GLN A 172 5.74 9.62 17.42
N ASP A 173 5.92 9.31 18.70
CA ASP A 173 5.10 8.38 19.47
C ASP A 173 4.99 6.95 18.89
N VAL A 174 5.87 6.62 17.93
CA VAL A 174 5.93 5.30 17.29
C VAL A 174 7.31 4.69 17.54
N PRO A 175 7.42 3.65 18.38
CA PRO A 175 8.69 3.00 18.63
C PRO A 175 9.26 2.42 17.34
N PRO A 176 10.59 2.39 17.18
CA PRO A 176 11.21 1.74 16.04
C PRO A 176 10.73 0.30 15.87
N ALA A 177 10.28 -0.03 14.67
CA ALA A 177 9.71 -1.33 14.35
C ALA A 177 10.20 -1.83 13.00
N THR A 178 10.47 -3.13 12.87
CA THR A 178 10.64 -3.78 11.56
C THR A 178 9.36 -4.52 11.22
N ILE A 179 8.81 -4.25 10.03
CA ILE A 179 7.60 -4.88 9.51
C ILE A 179 8.00 -5.79 8.36
N THR A 180 7.53 -7.03 8.39
CA THR A 180 7.61 -7.98 7.26
C THR A 180 6.26 -8.64 7.05
N LEU A 181 5.82 -8.72 5.81
CA LEU A 181 4.56 -9.34 5.43
C LEU A 181 4.78 -10.22 4.20
N ASP A 182 4.23 -11.43 4.25
CA ASP A 182 4.11 -12.35 3.12
C ASP A 182 2.65 -12.81 3.02
N ALA A 183 2.08 -12.72 1.83
CA ALA A 183 0.70 -13.08 1.56
C ALA A 183 0.54 -13.67 0.15
N LYS A 184 -0.54 -14.43 -0.04
CA LYS A 184 -0.98 -14.97 -1.32
C LYS A 184 -2.45 -14.69 -1.50
N GLY A 185 -2.90 -14.50 -2.73
CA GLY A 185 -4.30 -14.20 -2.97
C GLY A 185 -4.76 -14.49 -4.38
N ASN A 186 -6.05 -14.29 -4.56
CA ASN A 186 -6.74 -14.35 -5.83
C ASN A 186 -7.90 -13.33 -5.84
N GLU A 187 -8.79 -13.44 -6.82
CA GLU A 187 -9.97 -12.57 -6.97
C GLU A 187 -10.97 -12.62 -5.80
N GLN A 188 -10.88 -13.61 -4.92
CA GLN A 188 -11.90 -13.91 -3.90
C GLN A 188 -11.34 -13.87 -2.48
N GLN A 189 -10.04 -14.06 -2.30
CA GLN A 189 -9.44 -14.15 -0.97
C GLN A 189 -7.96 -13.75 -0.95
N VAL A 190 -7.49 -13.36 0.23
CA VAL A 190 -6.07 -13.23 0.57
C VAL A 190 -5.77 -14.05 1.81
N ASN A 191 -4.78 -14.93 1.69
CA ASN A 191 -4.13 -15.60 2.79
C ASN A 191 -2.88 -14.81 3.20
N LEU A 192 -2.89 -14.25 4.40
CA LEU A 192 -1.72 -13.69 5.06
C LEU A 192 -0.93 -14.83 5.70
N ASP A 193 0.07 -15.34 4.96
CA ASP A 193 0.97 -16.40 5.42
C ASP A 193 1.66 -15.97 6.71
N LYS A 194 2.14 -14.72 6.75
CA LYS A 194 2.75 -14.13 7.95
C LYS A 194 2.87 -12.62 7.84
N LEU A 195 2.33 -11.89 8.82
CA LEU A 195 2.76 -10.54 9.16
C LEU A 195 3.58 -10.62 10.45
N THR A 196 4.71 -9.91 10.49
CA THR A 196 5.55 -9.77 11.68
C THR A 196 5.87 -8.31 11.88
N VAL A 197 5.68 -7.85 13.12
CA VAL A 197 6.14 -6.56 13.60
C VAL A 197 7.10 -6.81 14.76
N ALA A 198 8.38 -6.52 14.56
CA ALA A 198 9.40 -6.59 15.60
C ALA A 198 9.63 -5.19 16.16
N ALA A 199 9.17 -4.95 17.39
CA ALA A 199 9.23 -3.67 18.09
C ALA A 199 9.25 -3.94 19.59
N LEU A 200 9.59 -2.93 20.40
CA LEU A 200 9.50 -3.04 21.87
C LEU A 200 10.27 -4.25 22.45
N GLU A 201 11.43 -4.57 21.88
CA GLU A 201 12.24 -5.75 22.24
C GLU A 201 11.51 -7.11 22.12
N GLY A 202 10.35 -7.12 21.47
CA GLY A 202 9.50 -8.28 21.27
C GLY A 202 9.03 -8.40 19.83
N LYS A 203 8.03 -9.25 19.65
CA LYS A 203 7.50 -9.59 18.33
C LYS A 203 6.00 -9.81 18.36
N THR A 204 5.31 -9.21 17.40
CA THR A 204 3.91 -9.47 17.10
C THR A 204 3.82 -10.21 15.77
N GLU A 205 3.11 -11.33 15.73
CA GLU A 205 2.93 -12.15 14.54
C GLU A 205 1.43 -12.31 14.26
N LEU A 206 1.00 -12.13 13.02
CA LEU A 206 -0.38 -12.33 12.59
C LEU A 206 -0.41 -13.29 11.39
N THR A 207 -1.27 -14.30 11.47
CA THR A 207 -1.71 -15.10 10.32
C THR A 207 -3.20 -14.85 10.12
N ALA A 208 -3.65 -14.76 8.88
CA ALA A 208 -5.06 -14.49 8.60
C ALA A 208 -5.50 -15.01 7.24
N LEU A 209 -6.78 -15.34 7.12
CA LEU A 209 -7.48 -15.52 5.86
C LEU A 209 -8.58 -14.47 5.79
N LEU A 210 -8.58 -13.67 4.72
CA LEU A 210 -9.64 -12.72 4.38
C LEU A 210 -10.30 -13.20 3.09
N ASP A 211 -11.61 -13.40 3.11
CA ASP A 211 -12.43 -13.88 1.99
C ASP A 211 -13.53 -12.86 1.70
N TRP A 212 -13.79 -12.59 0.42
CA TRP A 212 -14.86 -11.69 -0.04
C TRP A 212 -15.65 -12.29 -1.21
N GLN A 213 -15.69 -13.62 -1.34
CA GLN A 213 -16.43 -14.30 -2.42
C GLN A 213 -17.93 -14.01 -2.38
N GLN A 214 -18.49 -13.88 -1.17
CA GLN A 214 -19.91 -13.57 -0.94
C GLN A 214 -20.08 -12.34 -0.04
N ALA A 215 -19.39 -12.34 1.08
CA ALA A 215 -19.33 -11.26 2.06
C ALA A 215 -17.90 -11.18 2.58
N ILE A 216 -17.47 -10.01 3.03
CA ILE A 216 -16.16 -9.88 3.66
C ILE A 216 -16.18 -10.72 4.94
N SER A 217 -15.31 -11.70 5.05
CA SER A 217 -15.17 -12.54 6.23
C SER A 217 -13.69 -12.79 6.51
N TRP A 218 -13.36 -12.97 7.79
CA TRP A 218 -11.98 -13.19 8.19
C TRP A 218 -11.85 -14.24 9.28
N ARG A 219 -10.67 -14.84 9.33
CA ARG A 219 -10.15 -15.58 10.47
C ARG A 219 -8.70 -15.18 10.68
N GLY A 220 -8.35 -14.80 11.90
CA GLY A 220 -7.00 -14.38 12.24
C GLY A 220 -6.51 -14.98 13.55
N GLU A 221 -5.20 -15.17 13.64
CA GLU A 221 -4.48 -15.51 14.86
C GLU A 221 -3.33 -14.53 15.07
N LEU A 222 -3.41 -13.78 16.17
CA LEU A 222 -2.42 -12.81 16.60
C LEU A 222 -1.63 -13.38 17.77
N LYS A 223 -0.32 -13.45 17.63
CA LYS A 223 0.60 -13.88 18.68
C LYS A 223 1.50 -12.73 19.09
N LEU A 224 1.59 -12.49 20.40
CA LEU A 224 2.51 -11.53 21.01
C LEU A 224 3.60 -12.32 21.73
N SER A 225 4.86 -11.95 21.53
CA SER A 225 6.01 -12.60 22.16
C SER A 225 6.93 -11.55 22.76
N GLY A 226 6.99 -11.51 24.10
CA GLY A 226 7.92 -10.68 24.86
C GLY A 226 7.81 -9.18 24.65
N ILE A 227 6.60 -8.65 24.37
CA ILE A 227 6.38 -7.21 24.15
C ILE A 227 6.75 -6.43 25.41
N ASN A 228 7.79 -5.57 25.34
CA ASN A 228 8.34 -4.82 26.47
C ASN A 228 8.05 -3.32 26.34
N THR A 229 7.10 -2.82 27.14
CA THR A 229 6.69 -1.40 27.10
C THR A 229 7.50 -0.51 28.04
N ALA A 230 8.50 -1.03 28.76
CA ALA A 230 9.17 -0.27 29.83
C ALA A 230 9.85 1.04 29.37
N LYS A 231 10.30 1.09 28.11
CA LYS A 231 10.90 2.30 27.51
C LYS A 231 9.86 3.34 27.08
N GLU A 232 8.76 2.88 26.49
CA GLU A 232 7.72 3.77 25.94
C GLU A 232 6.68 4.20 26.98
N VAL A 233 6.41 3.34 27.98
CA VAL A 233 5.43 3.60 29.06
C VAL A 233 6.10 3.33 30.42
N PRO A 234 7.00 4.21 30.89
CA PRO A 234 7.77 3.99 32.13
C PRO A 234 6.90 3.94 33.40
N ASP A 235 5.73 4.58 33.38
CA ASP A 235 4.79 4.57 34.51
C ASP A 235 4.04 3.23 34.66
N TRP A 236 4.03 2.43 33.59
CA TRP A 236 3.34 1.15 33.51
C TRP A 236 4.15 0.11 32.70
N PRO A 237 5.39 -0.19 33.14
CA PRO A 237 6.28 -1.07 32.40
C PRO A 237 5.69 -2.47 32.37
N SER A 238 5.63 -3.07 31.19
CA SER A 238 5.00 -4.36 30.99
C SER A 238 5.87 -5.25 30.12
N LYS A 239 5.87 -6.55 30.40
CA LYS A 239 6.42 -7.58 29.53
C LYS A 239 5.35 -8.63 29.28
N LEU A 240 4.85 -8.72 28.06
CA LEU A 240 3.64 -9.46 27.73
C LEU A 240 3.84 -10.47 26.59
N ASP A 241 3.26 -11.64 26.77
CA ASP A 241 3.08 -12.69 25.78
C ASP A 241 1.58 -12.94 25.61
N GLY A 242 1.13 -13.31 24.42
CA GLY A 242 -0.29 -13.52 24.20
C GLY A 242 -0.65 -14.23 22.91
N LEU A 243 -1.88 -14.70 22.88
CA LEU A 243 -2.53 -15.35 21.75
C LEU A 243 -3.97 -14.84 21.69
N ILE A 244 -4.36 -14.28 20.54
CA ILE A 244 -5.72 -13.82 20.30
C ILE A 244 -6.18 -14.40 18.97
N LYS A 245 -7.28 -15.14 18.99
CA LYS A 245 -7.92 -15.65 17.78
C LYS A 245 -9.18 -14.85 17.52
N THR A 246 -9.37 -14.43 16.28
CA THR A 246 -10.56 -13.67 15.86
C THR A 246 -11.16 -14.30 14.62
N ARG A 247 -12.48 -14.19 14.50
CA ARG A 247 -13.20 -14.45 13.25
C ARG A 247 -14.40 -13.53 13.17
N GLY A 248 -14.82 -13.20 11.96
CA GLY A 248 -15.97 -12.34 11.78
C GLY A 248 -16.38 -12.20 10.34
N SER A 249 -17.43 -11.42 10.12
CA SER A 249 -17.93 -11.10 8.79
C SER A 249 -18.59 -9.73 8.77
N LEU A 250 -18.54 -9.08 7.62
CA LEU A 250 -19.18 -7.82 7.28
C LEU A 250 -20.04 -8.01 6.02
N TYR A 251 -21.34 -7.81 6.14
CA TYR A 251 -22.30 -7.91 5.04
C TYR A 251 -23.40 -6.85 5.18
N GLY A 252 -23.69 -6.13 4.09
CA GLY A 252 -24.78 -5.14 4.07
C GLY A 252 -24.66 -4.05 5.14
N GLY A 253 -23.42 -3.65 5.50
CA GLY A 253 -23.16 -2.67 6.56
C GLY A 253 -23.25 -3.22 7.99
N THR A 254 -23.57 -4.51 8.17
CA THR A 254 -23.62 -5.17 9.47
C THR A 254 -22.42 -6.10 9.66
N TRP A 255 -21.82 -6.06 10.84
CA TRP A 255 -20.69 -6.87 11.26
C TRP A 255 -21.07 -7.79 12.42
N GLN A 256 -20.42 -8.95 12.45
CA GLN A 256 -20.39 -9.86 13.58
C GLN A 256 -18.95 -10.30 13.82
N MET A 257 -18.58 -10.48 15.08
CA MET A 257 -17.24 -10.86 15.50
C MET A 257 -17.32 -11.89 16.63
N ASP A 258 -16.44 -12.86 16.56
CA ASP A 258 -16.18 -13.85 17.59
C ASP A 258 -14.68 -13.87 17.88
N VAL A 259 -14.34 -13.70 19.14
CA VAL A 259 -12.98 -13.84 19.68
C VAL A 259 -12.99 -15.09 20.56
N PRO A 260 -12.81 -16.29 19.96
CA PRO A 260 -12.95 -17.55 20.69
C PRO A 260 -11.84 -17.77 21.73
N GLU A 261 -10.71 -17.06 21.60
CA GLU A 261 -9.59 -17.19 22.52
C GLU A 261 -8.88 -15.85 22.67
N ILE A 262 -8.80 -15.38 23.91
CA ILE A 262 -7.89 -14.34 24.37
C ILE A 262 -7.04 -15.00 25.46
N LYS A 263 -5.72 -14.99 25.28
CA LYS A 263 -4.76 -15.36 26.31
C LYS A 263 -3.68 -14.30 26.36
N LEU A 264 -3.47 -13.68 27.51
CA LEU A 264 -2.40 -12.72 27.74
C LEU A 264 -1.74 -13.05 29.07
N THR A 265 -0.43 -13.27 29.05
CA THR A 265 0.37 -13.57 30.23
C THR A 265 1.57 -12.65 30.30
N GLY A 266 2.15 -12.53 31.49
CA GLY A 266 3.41 -11.81 31.66
C GLY A 266 3.41 -11.03 32.95
N ASN A 267 4.01 -9.84 32.92
CA ASN A 267 4.06 -8.95 34.07
C ASN A 267 3.74 -7.52 33.68
N VAL A 268 3.10 -6.82 34.61
CA VAL A 268 2.89 -5.38 34.61
C VAL A 268 3.47 -4.87 35.92
N LYS A 269 4.41 -3.95 35.85
CA LYS A 269 5.26 -3.59 36.99
C LYS A 269 5.90 -4.86 37.57
N GLN A 270 5.70 -5.13 38.85
CA GLN A 270 6.16 -6.34 39.55
C GLN A 270 5.06 -7.40 39.68
N ASN A 271 3.88 -7.17 39.09
CA ASN A 271 2.72 -8.03 39.25
C ASN A 271 2.53 -8.92 38.03
N LYS A 272 2.30 -10.22 38.27
CA LYS A 272 1.89 -11.14 37.21
C LYS A 272 0.55 -10.73 36.62
N VAL A 273 0.45 -10.79 35.30
CA VAL A 273 -0.80 -10.64 34.56
C VAL A 273 -1.21 -11.98 33.98
N ASN A 274 -2.50 -12.30 34.11
CA ASN A 274 -3.14 -13.37 33.37
C ASN A 274 -4.51 -12.89 32.87
N VAL A 275 -4.76 -12.96 31.57
CA VAL A 275 -6.06 -12.69 30.96
C VAL A 275 -6.43 -13.88 30.12
N GLU A 276 -7.60 -14.47 30.37
CA GLU A 276 -8.09 -15.62 29.63
C GLU A 276 -9.59 -15.46 29.36
N GLY A 277 -10.03 -15.67 28.13
CA GLY A 277 -11.46 -15.59 27.86
C GLY A 277 -11.86 -15.70 26.40
N SER A 278 -13.15 -15.45 26.19
CA SER A 278 -13.77 -15.36 24.87
C SER A 278 -14.90 -14.33 24.90
N LEU A 279 -15.21 -13.74 23.75
CA LEU A 279 -16.31 -12.81 23.60
C LEU A 279 -16.84 -12.79 22.17
N LYS A 280 -18.12 -12.46 22.01
CA LYS A 280 -18.78 -12.30 20.72
C LYS A 280 -19.56 -10.99 20.71
N GLY A 281 -19.64 -10.35 19.55
CA GLY A 281 -20.29 -9.06 19.38
C GLY A 281 -20.85 -8.88 17.98
N ASN A 282 -21.76 -7.92 17.81
CA ASN A 282 -22.24 -7.51 16.50
C ASN A 282 -22.59 -6.01 16.44
N SER A 283 -22.99 -5.53 15.26
CA SER A 283 -23.35 -4.12 15.01
C SER A 283 -24.53 -3.59 15.83
N TYR A 284 -25.33 -4.47 16.43
CA TYR A 284 -26.48 -4.09 17.26
C TYR A 284 -26.09 -3.94 18.74
N LEU A 285 -24.79 -3.88 19.03
CA LEU A 285 -24.24 -3.84 20.40
C LEU A 285 -24.64 -5.06 21.24
N GLN A 286 -24.99 -6.17 20.58
CA GLN A 286 -25.28 -7.42 21.25
C GLN A 286 -23.96 -8.12 21.55
N TRP A 287 -23.52 -8.09 22.80
CA TRP A 287 -22.30 -8.71 23.27
C TRP A 287 -22.61 -9.91 24.14
N VAL A 288 -21.88 -11.00 23.92
CA VAL A 288 -21.90 -12.19 24.77
C VAL A 288 -20.49 -12.43 25.25
N ILE A 289 -20.31 -12.47 26.57
CA ILE A 289 -19.04 -12.79 27.23
C ILE A 289 -19.29 -14.09 27.99
N PRO A 290 -18.98 -15.27 27.39
CA PRO A 290 -19.14 -16.57 28.09
C PRO A 290 -18.28 -16.65 29.36
N GLY A 291 -17.13 -16.00 29.32
CA GLY A 291 -16.20 -15.87 30.44
C GLY A 291 -14.96 -15.08 30.01
N LEU A 292 -14.59 -14.10 30.83
CA LEU A 292 -13.34 -13.35 30.73
C LEU A 292 -12.76 -13.20 32.13
N HIS A 293 -11.66 -13.90 32.37
CA HIS A 293 -10.87 -13.83 33.58
C HIS A 293 -9.74 -12.81 33.38
N VAL A 294 -9.59 -11.89 34.32
CA VAL A 294 -8.50 -10.90 34.35
C VAL A 294 -7.86 -10.93 35.73
N ALA A 295 -6.56 -11.19 35.78
CA ALA A 295 -5.76 -11.17 36.99
C ALA A 295 -4.56 -10.23 36.85
N LEU A 296 -4.33 -9.39 37.86
CA LEU A 296 -3.18 -8.50 38.00
C LEU A 296 -2.67 -8.57 39.45
N GLY A 297 -1.63 -9.36 39.68
CA GLY A 297 -1.09 -9.62 41.01
C GLY A 297 -2.12 -10.33 41.89
N ARG A 298 -2.61 -9.65 42.93
CA ARG A 298 -3.67 -10.17 43.83
C ARG A 298 -5.08 -9.78 43.41
N ASN A 299 -5.22 -8.90 42.43
CA ASN A 299 -6.51 -8.42 41.96
C ASN A 299 -7.01 -9.36 40.86
N THR A 300 -8.27 -9.78 40.96
CA THR A 300 -8.92 -10.64 39.98
C THR A 300 -10.31 -10.08 39.66
N ALA A 301 -10.74 -10.26 38.42
CA ALA A 301 -12.07 -9.94 37.95
C ALA A 301 -12.53 -11.02 36.97
N ASP A 302 -13.69 -11.60 37.24
CA ASP A 302 -14.36 -12.57 36.37
C ASP A 302 -15.60 -11.91 35.79
N ILE A 303 -15.65 -11.82 34.46
CA ILE A 303 -16.72 -11.16 33.72
C ILE A 303 -17.46 -12.21 32.92
N LYS A 304 -18.78 -12.28 33.11
CA LYS A 304 -19.69 -13.11 32.35
C LYS A 304 -21.01 -12.39 32.20
N GLY A 305 -21.56 -12.39 31.00
CA GLY A 305 -22.86 -11.78 30.78
C GLY A 305 -23.18 -11.54 29.31
N GLU A 306 -24.35 -10.97 29.12
CA GLU A 306 -24.88 -10.57 27.82
C GLU A 306 -25.29 -9.09 27.92
N LEU A 307 -25.01 -8.34 26.86
CA LEU A 307 -25.44 -6.95 26.68
C LEU A 307 -26.25 -6.91 25.39
N GLY A 308 -27.44 -6.30 25.38
CA GLY A 308 -28.30 -6.22 24.20
C GLY A 308 -29.52 -5.36 24.42
#